data_AF-A0A1I0D515-F1
#
_entry.id   AF-A0A1I0D515-F1
#
_cell.length_a   1.000
_cell.length_b   1.000
_cell.length_c   1.000
_cell.angle_alpha   90.00
_cell.angle_beta   90.00
_cell.angle_gamma   90.00
#
_symmetry.space_group_name_H-M   'P 1'
#
loop_
_entity.id
_entity.type
_entity.pdbx_description
1 polymer ?
#
loop_
_entity_poly.entity_id
_entity_poly.type
_entity_poly.pdbx_seq_one_letter_code
_entity_poly.pdbx_strand_id
1 'polypeptide(L)'
;MNATRMIRRPEGRRGNEESTRIVRFAVPPQPAEEPTRIVRQPGAGRKAASLPARARPWLLPLSRFALVALVLGKERAPELLEGLGGREAARAKEHLTLLMGLSSAERQARVALEFGQRRDAAEQLRAVMQEASEPLRQEIFRRLPPYHQSLFPARAAGPAAPGVPGLGVLAERLIREATR
;
A
#
# COMPACT_ATOMS: atom_id res chain seq x y z
N MET A 1 -24.47 69.59 -33.99
CA MET A 1 -25.93 69.59 -33.77
C MET A 1 -26.31 68.14 -33.51
N ASN A 2 -26.89 67.65 -32.42
CA ASN A 2 -27.53 68.21 -31.22
C ASN A 2 -27.22 67.30 -30.02
N ALA A 3 -27.16 67.90 -28.84
CA ALA A 3 -27.14 67.22 -27.55
C ALA A 3 -28.56 66.75 -27.18
N THR A 4 -28.69 65.66 -26.42
CA THR A 4 -29.63 65.55 -25.28
C THR A 4 -29.20 64.42 -24.35
N ARG A 5 -29.01 64.80 -23.10
CA ARG A 5 -28.68 64.05 -21.91
C ARG A 5 -29.98 63.61 -21.24
N MET A 6 -30.14 62.34 -20.84
CA MET A 6 -31.11 61.99 -19.80
C MET A 6 -30.49 61.02 -18.78
N ILE A 7 -30.59 61.47 -17.55
CA ILE A 7 -30.06 60.93 -16.29
C ILE A 7 -31.14 60.05 -15.67
N ARG A 8 -30.77 58.90 -15.08
CA ARG A 8 -31.24 58.46 -13.75
C ARG A 8 -30.53 57.18 -13.28
N ARG A 9 -29.60 57.36 -12.34
CA ARG A 9 -29.37 56.48 -11.18
C ARG A 9 -30.51 56.73 -10.17
N PRO A 10 -30.77 55.90 -9.12
CA PRO A 10 -29.75 55.33 -8.23
C PRO A 10 -30.08 53.98 -7.54
N GLU A 11 -29.11 53.56 -6.71
CA GLU A 11 -29.19 52.62 -5.57
C GLU A 11 -29.48 51.13 -5.85
N GLY A 12 -28.78 50.16 -5.27
CA GLY A 12 -27.80 50.18 -4.19
C GLY A 12 -27.42 48.75 -3.75
N ARG A 13 -26.46 48.67 -2.82
CA ARG A 13 -25.84 47.50 -2.15
C ARG A 13 -24.68 46.85 -2.92
N ARG A 14 -23.42 47.22 -2.62
CA ARG A 14 -22.53 46.75 -1.51
C ARG A 14 -22.35 45.21 -1.56
N GLY A 15 -21.16 44.65 -1.70
CA GLY A 15 -19.82 45.22 -1.64
C GLY A 15 -18.73 44.17 -1.86
N ASN A 16 -17.50 44.59 -1.53
CA ASN A 16 -16.27 43.84 -1.39
C ASN A 16 -15.63 43.21 -2.64
N GLU A 17 -14.88 44.04 -3.37
CA GLU A 17 -13.60 43.59 -3.93
C GLU A 17 -12.53 44.64 -3.60
N GLU A 18 -11.71 44.33 -2.60
CA GLU A 18 -10.51 45.07 -2.21
C GLU A 18 -9.48 44.95 -3.34
N SER A 19 -9.53 45.87 -4.30
CA SER A 19 -8.53 45.98 -5.37
C SER A 19 -7.28 46.69 -4.83
N THR A 20 -6.45 45.92 -4.12
CA THR A 20 -5.19 46.41 -3.56
C THR A 20 -4.11 46.45 -4.65
N ARG A 21 -4.08 47.60 -5.32
CA ARG A 21 -2.93 48.31 -5.93
C ARG A 21 -1.58 47.55 -5.87
N ILE A 22 -1.19 46.89 -6.96
CA ILE A 22 0.18 46.38 -7.14
C ILE A 22 1.07 47.55 -7.60
N VAL A 23 1.83 48.11 -6.67
CA VAL A 23 2.93 49.03 -6.96
C VAL A 23 4.13 48.19 -7.41
N ARG A 24 4.51 48.30 -8.69
CA ARG A 24 5.74 47.71 -9.22
C ARG A 24 6.94 48.50 -8.69
N PHE A 25 7.66 47.94 -7.73
CA PHE A 25 8.98 48.43 -7.36
C PHE A 25 10.02 47.84 -8.33
N ALA A 26 10.74 48.72 -9.00
CA ALA A 26 11.88 48.37 -9.85
C ALA A 26 13.04 47.93 -8.95
N VAL A 27 13.51 46.69 -9.15
CA VAL A 27 14.69 46.12 -8.48
C VAL A 27 15.93 46.53 -9.29
N PRO A 28 16.95 47.17 -8.69
CA PRO A 28 18.21 47.46 -9.38
C PRO A 28 19.02 46.16 -9.62
N PRO A 29 19.83 46.10 -10.70
CA PRO A 29 20.51 44.87 -11.12
C PRO A 29 21.67 44.52 -10.18
N GLN A 30 21.60 43.34 -9.56
CA GLN A 30 22.73 42.75 -8.84
C GLN A 30 23.67 42.06 -9.85
N PRO A 31 24.99 42.27 -9.76
CA PRO A 31 25.98 41.68 -10.66
C PRO A 31 26.19 40.19 -10.38
N ALA A 32 26.66 39.52 -11.43
CA ALA A 32 26.94 38.09 -11.54
C ALA A 32 27.67 37.47 -10.34
N GLU A 33 27.08 36.41 -9.78
CA GLU A 33 27.78 35.41 -8.95
C GLU A 33 27.60 34.02 -9.57
N GLU A 34 28.68 33.27 -9.48
CA GLU A 34 29.08 32.10 -10.25
C GLU A 34 28.17 30.87 -10.08
N PRO A 35 28.15 29.93 -11.07
CA PRO A 35 27.30 28.75 -11.01
C PRO A 35 27.72 27.84 -9.84
N THR A 36 26.91 27.81 -8.80
CA THR A 36 27.10 26.93 -7.64
C THR A 36 26.94 25.48 -8.11
N ARG A 37 28.08 24.83 -8.33
CA ARG A 37 28.23 23.41 -8.59
C ARG A 37 27.56 22.65 -7.44
N ILE A 38 26.42 22.00 -7.73
CA ILE A 38 25.73 21.12 -6.79
C ILE A 38 26.64 19.92 -6.51
N VAL A 39 27.43 20.02 -5.46
CA VAL A 39 28.14 18.88 -4.88
C VAL A 39 27.08 18.03 -4.17
N ARG A 40 26.65 16.95 -4.82
CA ARG A 40 25.89 15.90 -4.16
C ARG A 40 26.79 15.26 -3.09
N GLN A 41 26.63 15.68 -1.84
CA GLN A 41 27.14 14.90 -0.72
C GLN A 41 26.45 13.53 -0.74
N PRO A 42 27.19 12.41 -0.77
CA PRO A 42 26.60 11.11 -0.51
C PRO A 42 26.16 11.13 0.94
N GLY A 43 24.84 11.17 1.15
CA GLY A 43 24.22 11.06 2.46
C GLY A 43 24.78 9.83 3.15
N ALA A 44 25.58 10.09 4.19
CA ALA A 44 26.16 9.09 5.06
C ALA A 44 25.10 8.07 5.42
N GLY A 45 25.37 6.80 5.09
CA GLY A 45 24.55 5.68 5.46
C GLY A 45 24.23 5.78 6.94
N ARG A 46 22.96 6.04 7.23
CA ARG A 46 22.40 5.96 8.57
C ARG A 46 22.55 4.50 8.96
N LYS A 47 23.71 4.14 9.55
CA LYS A 47 23.93 2.85 10.21
C LYS A 47 22.72 2.70 11.12
N ALA A 48 21.86 1.73 10.80
CA ALA A 48 20.76 1.35 11.65
C ALA A 48 21.36 1.12 13.03
N ALA A 49 21.09 2.04 13.96
CA ALA A 49 21.57 1.92 15.31
C ALA A 49 21.02 0.59 15.82
N SER A 50 21.92 -0.39 15.98
CA SER A 50 21.61 -1.66 16.58
C SER A 50 21.12 -1.36 17.99
N LEU A 51 19.81 -1.40 18.18
CA LEU A 51 19.18 -1.28 19.49
C LEU A 51 19.89 -2.25 20.45
N PRO A 52 20.27 -1.80 21.66
CA PRO A 52 21.03 -2.62 22.58
C PRO A 52 20.27 -3.92 22.85
N ALA A 53 20.97 -5.04 22.73
CA ALA A 53 20.49 -6.41 22.94
C ALA A 53 20.16 -6.72 24.41
N ARG A 54 19.71 -5.73 25.19
CA ARG A 54 19.19 -5.92 26.54
C ARG A 54 17.70 -6.19 26.44
N ALA A 55 17.36 -7.47 26.63
CA ALA A 55 16.01 -8.02 26.70
C ALA A 55 15.16 -7.78 25.44
N ARG A 56 15.28 -8.68 24.46
CA ARG A 56 14.20 -8.96 23.51
C ARG A 56 13.26 -9.97 24.18
N PRO A 57 12.15 -9.58 24.84
CA PRO A 57 11.15 -10.53 25.35
C PRO A 57 10.48 -11.37 24.24
N TRP A 58 10.79 -11.07 22.99
CA TRP A 58 10.29 -11.70 21.75
C TRP A 58 10.90 -13.07 21.43
N LEU A 59 11.77 -13.62 22.30
CA LEU A 59 12.38 -14.94 22.10
C LEU A 59 11.51 -16.11 22.61
N LEU A 60 10.25 -15.86 23.00
CA LEU A 60 9.34 -16.92 23.46
C LEU A 60 8.36 -17.33 22.35
N PRO A 61 8.13 -18.65 22.13
CA PRO A 61 7.13 -19.18 21.20
C PRO A 61 5.76 -18.49 21.30
N LEU A 62 5.36 -18.08 22.51
CA LEU A 62 4.08 -17.44 22.81
C LEU A 62 3.86 -16.10 22.10
N SER A 63 4.92 -15.31 21.90
CA SER A 63 4.82 -14.05 21.16
C SER A 63 4.51 -14.28 19.68
N ARG A 64 4.99 -15.39 19.12
CA ARG A 64 4.65 -15.83 17.76
C ARG A 64 3.22 -16.33 17.67
N PHE A 65 2.75 -17.11 18.66
CA PHE A 65 1.34 -17.50 18.75
C PHE A 65 0.42 -16.28 18.81
N ALA A 66 0.79 -15.25 19.57
CA ALA A 66 0.05 -13.99 19.63
C ALA A 66 0.04 -13.23 18.28
N LEU A 67 1.16 -13.22 17.55
CA LEU A 67 1.20 -12.64 16.20
C LEU A 67 0.35 -13.43 15.19
N VAL A 68 0.35 -14.77 15.26
CA VAL A 68 -0.52 -15.59 14.40
C VAL A 68 -1.99 -15.36 14.76
N ALA A 69 -2.34 -15.31 16.05
CA ALA A 69 -3.67 -14.96 16.52
C ALA A 69 -4.12 -13.58 16.01
N LEU A 70 -3.21 -12.59 16.02
CA LEU A 70 -3.47 -11.27 15.46
C LEU A 70 -3.81 -11.32 13.97
N VAL A 71 -3.11 -12.13 13.18
CA VAL A 71 -3.34 -12.29 11.73
C VAL A 71 -4.61 -13.08 11.44
N LEU A 72 -4.90 -14.11 12.23
CA LEU A 72 -6.10 -14.93 12.10
C LEU A 72 -7.39 -14.18 12.44
N GLY A 73 -7.30 -13.14 13.26
CA GLY A 73 -8.45 -12.35 13.67
C GLY A 73 -9.33 -13.09 14.68
N LYS A 74 -10.46 -12.45 15.03
CA LYS A 74 -11.29 -12.83 16.19
C LYS A 74 -11.89 -14.24 16.11
N GLU A 75 -12.17 -14.73 14.91
CA GLU A 75 -12.85 -16.03 14.72
C GLU A 75 -11.93 -17.20 15.04
N ARG A 76 -10.67 -17.14 14.60
CA ARG A 76 -9.73 -18.29 14.64
C ARG A 76 -8.62 -18.14 15.68
N ALA A 77 -8.45 -16.95 16.24
CA ALA A 77 -7.52 -16.71 17.34
C ALA A 77 -7.83 -17.49 18.62
N PRO A 78 -9.10 -17.63 19.07
CA PRO A 78 -9.42 -18.34 20.31
C PRO A 78 -9.02 -19.81 20.24
N GLU A 79 -9.41 -20.50 19.16
CA GLU A 79 -9.07 -21.92 18.94
C GLU A 79 -7.55 -22.17 19.01
N LEU A 80 -6.75 -21.28 18.39
CA LEU A 80 -5.30 -21.36 18.43
C LEU A 80 -4.74 -21.21 19.84
N LEU A 81 -5.27 -20.26 20.61
CA LEU A 81 -4.77 -19.95 21.95
C LEU A 81 -5.29 -20.93 23.00
N GLU A 82 -6.46 -21.53 22.81
CA GLU A 82 -7.02 -22.58 23.66
C GLU A 82 -6.29 -23.92 23.52
N GLY A 83 -5.65 -24.16 22.38
CA GLY A 83 -4.72 -25.28 22.20
C GLY A 83 -3.44 -25.17 23.05
N LEU A 84 -3.17 -24.00 23.67
CA LEU A 84 -2.08 -23.79 24.61
C LEU A 84 -2.53 -24.15 26.04
N GLY A 85 -1.60 -24.59 26.89
CA GLY A 85 -1.90 -24.79 28.31
C GLY A 85 -2.41 -23.49 28.95
N GLY A 86 -3.32 -23.57 29.94
CA GLY A 86 -4.04 -22.37 30.45
C GLY A 86 -3.15 -21.20 30.89
N ARG A 87 -1.96 -21.46 31.46
CA ARG A 87 -0.98 -20.41 31.81
C ARG A 87 -0.32 -19.77 30.59
N GLU A 88 -0.06 -20.56 29.56
CA GLU A 88 0.56 -20.11 28.31
C GLU A 88 -0.43 -19.34 27.44
N ALA A 89 -1.68 -19.81 27.39
CA ALA A 89 -2.79 -19.10 26.75
C ALA A 89 -2.99 -17.70 27.35
N ALA A 90 -2.93 -17.58 28.69
CA ALA A 90 -3.03 -16.28 29.36
C ALA A 90 -1.88 -15.34 28.95
N ARG A 91 -0.64 -15.81 28.98
CA ARG A 91 0.53 -15.04 28.54
C ARG A 91 0.46 -14.65 27.05
N ALA A 92 -0.01 -15.54 26.19
CA ALA A 92 -0.20 -15.25 24.77
C ALA A 92 -1.28 -14.17 24.55
N LYS A 93 -2.36 -14.17 25.35
CA LYS A 93 -3.39 -13.12 25.33
C LYS A 93 -2.85 -11.76 25.79
N GLU A 94 -1.97 -11.73 26.79
CA GLU A 94 -1.27 -10.50 27.20
C GLU A 94 -0.43 -9.94 26.04
N HIS A 95 0.35 -10.79 25.37
CA HIS A 95 1.11 -10.39 24.19
C HIS A 95 0.21 -9.89 23.04
N LEU A 96 -0.92 -10.56 22.79
CA LEU A 96 -1.88 -10.12 21.77
C LEU A 96 -2.41 -8.72 22.07
N THR A 97 -2.71 -8.44 23.34
CA THR A 97 -3.20 -7.12 23.79
C THR A 97 -2.16 -6.03 23.54
N LEU A 98 -0.90 -6.28 23.87
CA LEU A 98 0.21 -5.38 23.57
C LEU A 98 0.36 -5.12 22.06
N LEU A 99 0.20 -6.16 21.23
CA LEU A 99 0.28 -6.05 19.78
C LEU A 99 -0.89 -5.27 19.19
N MET A 100 -2.10 -5.43 19.72
CA MET A 100 -3.28 -4.68 19.29
C MET A 100 -3.16 -3.17 19.53
N GLY A 101 -2.40 -2.76 20.56
CA GLY A 101 -2.12 -1.35 20.85
C GLY A 101 -1.16 -0.66 19.86
N LEU A 102 -0.47 -1.41 18.99
CA LEU A 102 0.40 -0.84 17.96
C LEU A 102 -0.39 -0.31 16.76
N SER A 103 0.20 0.59 15.99
CA SER A 103 -0.37 1.01 14.71
C SER A 103 -0.42 -0.15 13.70
N SER A 104 -1.28 -0.04 12.68
CA SER A 104 -1.39 -1.09 11.64
C SER A 104 -0.06 -1.36 10.94
N ALA A 105 0.69 -0.30 10.61
CA ALA A 105 1.98 -0.40 9.95
C ALA A 105 3.01 -1.14 10.82
N GLU A 106 3.06 -0.84 12.13
CA GLU A 106 3.97 -1.53 13.06
C GLU A 106 3.61 -3.00 13.23
N ARG A 107 2.32 -3.34 13.28
CA ARG A 107 1.86 -4.73 13.32
C ARG A 107 2.29 -5.49 12.07
N GLN A 108 2.05 -4.90 10.89
CA GLN A 108 2.46 -5.48 9.61
C GLN A 108 3.98 -5.66 9.53
N ALA A 109 4.76 -4.68 9.98
CA ALA A 109 6.22 -4.78 10.02
C ALA A 109 6.69 -5.93 10.93
N ARG A 110 6.09 -6.11 12.10
CA ARG A 110 6.43 -7.22 13.00
C ARG A 110 6.06 -8.58 12.43
N VAL A 111 4.90 -8.70 11.80
CA VAL A 111 4.49 -9.92 11.10
C VAL A 111 5.49 -10.23 9.98
N ALA A 112 5.89 -9.23 9.18
CA ALA A 112 6.84 -9.41 8.10
C ALA A 112 8.24 -9.80 8.57
N LEU A 113 8.69 -9.28 9.71
CA LEU A 113 9.98 -9.64 10.32
C LEU A 113 10.00 -11.10 10.83
N GLU A 114 8.90 -11.58 11.39
CA GLU A 114 8.83 -12.94 11.98
C GLU A 114 8.46 -14.03 10.97
N PHE A 115 7.55 -13.75 10.03
CA PHE A 115 7.00 -14.74 9.10
C PHE A 115 7.39 -14.50 7.63
N GLY A 116 8.17 -13.44 7.36
CA GLY A 116 8.50 -13.01 6.01
C GLY A 116 7.44 -12.09 5.41
N GLN A 117 7.83 -11.40 4.34
CA GLN A 117 6.91 -10.53 3.61
C GLN A 117 5.88 -11.35 2.83
N ARG A 118 4.62 -10.92 2.93
CA ARG A 118 3.57 -11.43 2.05
C ARG A 118 3.78 -10.84 0.66
N ARG A 119 3.85 -11.70 -0.36
CA ARG A 119 3.90 -11.27 -1.75
C ARG A 119 2.59 -10.58 -2.11
N ASP A 120 2.68 -9.55 -2.95
CA ASP A 120 1.49 -8.92 -3.53
C ASP A 120 0.75 -9.97 -4.38
N ALA A 121 -0.59 -9.96 -4.35
CA ALA A 121 -1.41 -10.84 -5.17
C ALA A 121 -1.06 -10.74 -6.66
N ALA A 122 -0.71 -9.55 -7.16
CA ALA A 122 -0.27 -9.35 -8.53
C ALA A 122 1.07 -10.04 -8.82
N GLU A 123 2.03 -9.97 -7.89
CA GLU A 123 3.31 -10.67 -8.01
C GLU A 123 3.14 -12.19 -7.94
N GLN A 124 2.26 -12.66 -7.05
CA GLN A 124 1.98 -14.07 -6.88
C GLN A 124 1.27 -14.66 -8.11
N LEU A 125 0.31 -13.94 -8.69
CA LEU A 125 -0.31 -14.31 -9.97
C LEU A 125 0.70 -14.36 -11.12
N ARG A 126 1.65 -13.43 -11.18
CA ARG A 126 2.72 -13.46 -12.19
C ARG A 126 3.62 -14.68 -12.01
N ALA A 127 4.00 -15.03 -10.78
CA ALA A 127 4.81 -16.21 -10.50
C ALA A 127 4.08 -17.50 -10.93
N VAL A 128 2.80 -17.66 -10.57
CA VAL A 128 1.97 -18.80 -11.00
C VAL A 128 1.91 -18.89 -12.53
N MET A 129 1.74 -17.76 -13.21
CA MET A 129 1.76 -17.70 -14.68
C MET A 129 3.13 -17.97 -15.30
N GLN A 130 4.24 -17.83 -14.57
CA GLN A 130 5.56 -18.18 -15.11
C GLN A 130 5.82 -19.68 -15.02
N GLU A 131 5.40 -20.30 -13.91
CA GLU A 131 5.61 -21.73 -13.62
C GLU A 131 4.62 -22.64 -14.35
N ALA A 132 3.40 -22.17 -14.60
CA ALA A 132 2.36 -22.98 -15.24
C ALA A 132 2.67 -23.33 -16.71
N SER A 133 2.23 -24.51 -17.13
CA SER A 133 2.29 -24.95 -18.53
C SER A 133 1.37 -24.12 -19.42
N GLU A 134 1.67 -23.99 -20.72
CA GLU A 134 0.89 -23.13 -21.63
C GLU A 134 -0.63 -23.39 -21.63
N PRO A 135 -1.12 -24.65 -21.62
CA PRO A 135 -2.55 -24.93 -21.55
C PRO A 135 -3.19 -24.47 -20.22
N LEU A 136 -2.47 -24.65 -19.10
CA LEU A 136 -2.93 -24.21 -17.79
C LEU A 136 -2.95 -22.68 -17.69
N ARG A 137 -1.95 -22.01 -18.26
CA ARG A 137 -1.88 -20.56 -18.28
C ARG A 137 -3.04 -19.92 -19.06
N GLN A 138 -3.45 -20.53 -20.17
CA GLN A 138 -4.62 -20.09 -20.94
C GLN A 138 -5.91 -20.24 -20.12
N GLU A 139 -6.06 -21.36 -19.42
CA GLU A 139 -7.24 -21.60 -18.58
C GLU A 139 -7.27 -20.67 -17.35
N ILE A 140 -6.12 -20.36 -16.74
CA ILE A 140 -5.99 -19.35 -15.69
C ILE A 140 -6.40 -17.97 -16.24
N PHE A 141 -5.88 -17.56 -17.40
CA PHE A 141 -6.20 -16.26 -18.00
C PHE A 141 -7.69 -16.13 -18.32
N ARG A 142 -8.31 -17.19 -18.86
CA ARG A 142 -9.74 -17.23 -19.17
C ARG A 142 -10.63 -17.04 -17.93
N ARG A 143 -10.22 -17.55 -16.78
CA ARG A 143 -10.98 -17.51 -15.52
C ARG A 143 -10.62 -16.34 -14.62
N LEU A 144 -9.55 -15.60 -14.92
CA LEU A 144 -9.14 -14.43 -14.14
C LEU A 144 -10.18 -13.30 -14.23
N PRO A 145 -10.51 -12.62 -13.12
CA PRO A 145 -11.38 -11.45 -13.15
C PRO A 145 -10.80 -10.33 -14.06
N PRO A 146 -11.64 -9.49 -14.69
CA PRO A 146 -11.19 -8.48 -15.66
C PRO A 146 -10.09 -7.55 -15.13
N TYR A 147 -10.17 -7.15 -13.86
CA TYR A 147 -9.15 -6.33 -13.21
C TYR A 147 -7.75 -6.98 -13.26
N HIS A 148 -7.66 -8.28 -13.00
CA HIS A 148 -6.38 -8.99 -12.97
C HIS A 148 -5.88 -9.38 -14.37
N GLN A 149 -6.74 -9.41 -15.39
CA GLN A 149 -6.31 -9.65 -16.77
C GLN A 149 -5.42 -8.52 -17.30
N SER A 150 -5.60 -7.29 -16.80
CA SER A 150 -4.74 -6.13 -17.12
C SER A 150 -3.26 -6.36 -16.79
N LEU A 151 -2.95 -7.29 -15.88
CA LEU A 151 -1.58 -7.67 -15.53
C LEU A 151 -0.87 -8.47 -16.65
N PHE A 152 -1.62 -8.99 -17.63
CA PHE A 152 -1.12 -9.87 -18.68
C PHE A 152 -1.54 -9.40 -20.09
N PRO A 153 -1.15 -8.17 -20.52
CA PRO A 153 -1.61 -7.58 -21.78
C PRO A 153 -1.19 -8.38 -23.01
N ALA A 154 -0.02 -9.02 -22.98
CA ALA A 154 0.47 -9.87 -24.07
C ALA A 154 -0.45 -11.07 -24.37
N ARG A 155 -1.26 -11.51 -23.40
CA ARG A 155 -2.19 -12.63 -23.55
C ARG A 155 -3.57 -12.24 -24.03
N ALA A 156 -4.00 -11.01 -23.74
CA ALA A 156 -5.27 -10.48 -24.23
C ALA A 156 -5.30 -10.34 -25.76
N ALA A 157 -4.12 -10.19 -26.38
CA ALA A 157 -3.97 -10.07 -27.84
C ALA A 157 -3.89 -11.42 -28.58
N GLY A 158 -3.80 -12.55 -27.86
CA GLY A 158 -3.65 -13.87 -28.47
C GLY A 158 -4.99 -14.52 -28.85
N PRO A 159 -5.01 -15.48 -29.79
CA PRO A 159 -6.22 -16.22 -30.13
C PRO A 159 -6.71 -17.02 -28.91
N ALA A 160 -8.02 -16.95 -28.63
CA ALA A 160 -8.64 -17.74 -27.57
C ALA A 160 -8.63 -19.22 -27.97
N ALA A 161 -7.65 -19.96 -27.46
CA ALA A 161 -7.60 -21.40 -27.64
C ALA A 161 -8.80 -22.08 -26.93
N PRO A 162 -9.35 -23.17 -27.50
CA PRO A 162 -10.42 -23.91 -26.85
C PRO A 162 -9.94 -24.44 -25.49
N GLY A 163 -10.77 -24.25 -24.47
CA GLY A 163 -10.45 -24.64 -23.10
C GLY A 163 -10.17 -26.14 -23.00
N VAL A 164 -9.10 -26.50 -22.30
CA VAL A 164 -8.77 -27.91 -22.06
C VAL A 164 -9.68 -28.45 -20.95
N PRO A 165 -10.52 -29.47 -21.23
CA PRO A 165 -11.38 -30.04 -20.20
C PRO A 165 -10.54 -30.63 -19.07
N GLY A 166 -10.94 -30.36 -17.82
CA GLY A 166 -10.27 -30.85 -16.61
C GLY A 166 -9.30 -29.87 -15.93
N LEU A 167 -8.76 -28.87 -16.63
CA LEU A 167 -7.83 -27.89 -16.03
C LEU A 167 -8.53 -26.74 -15.28
N GLY A 168 -9.84 -26.56 -15.50
CA GLY A 168 -10.59 -25.44 -14.97
C GLY A 168 -10.61 -25.33 -13.45
N VAL A 169 -10.74 -26.47 -12.75
CA VAL A 169 -10.77 -26.52 -11.29
C VAL A 169 -9.40 -26.17 -10.70
N LEU A 170 -8.33 -26.66 -11.32
CA LEU A 170 -6.95 -26.34 -10.93
C LEU A 170 -6.67 -24.86 -11.13
N ALA A 171 -7.07 -24.30 -12.28
CA ALA A 171 -6.91 -22.88 -12.56
C ALA A 171 -7.64 -21.99 -11.54
N GLU A 172 -8.90 -22.29 -11.19
CA GLU A 172 -9.63 -21.55 -10.15
C GLU A 172 -8.95 -21.64 -8.79
N ARG A 173 -8.49 -22.83 -8.42
CA ARG A 173 -7.77 -23.02 -7.17
C ARG A 173 -6.50 -22.18 -7.11
N LEU A 174 -5.70 -22.17 -8.18
CA LEU A 174 -4.48 -21.37 -8.27
C LEU A 174 -4.76 -19.87 -8.21
N ILE A 175 -5.81 -19.38 -8.89
CA ILE A 175 -6.22 -17.97 -8.82
C ILE A 175 -6.61 -17.62 -7.39
N ARG A 176 -7.43 -18.45 -6.73
CA ARG A 176 -7.85 -18.21 -5.35
C ARG A 176 -6.69 -18.22 -4.38
N GLU A 177 -5.74 -19.14 -4.53
CA GLU A 177 -4.55 -19.22 -3.68
C GLU A 177 -3.62 -18.03 -3.88
N ALA A 178 -3.46 -17.55 -5.12
CA ALA A 178 -2.62 -16.39 -5.42
C ALA A 178 -3.24 -15.05 -5.01
N THR A 179 -4.56 -14.97 -4.86
CA THR A 179 -5.29 -13.73 -4.53
C THR A 179 -5.73 -13.64 -3.07
N ARG A 180 -5.51 -14.69 -2.27
CA ARG A 180 -5.89 -14.74 -0.85
C ARG A 180 -4.88 -14.07 0.05
#